data_AF-A0A7C1JW03-F1
#
_entry.id   AF-A0A7C1JW03-F1
#
_cell.length_a   1.000
_cell.length_b   1.000
_cell.length_c   1.000
_cell.angle_alpha   90.00
_cell.angle_beta   90.00
_cell.angle_gamma   90.00
#
_symmetry.space_group_name_H-M   'P 1'
#
loop_
_entity.id
_entity.type
_entity.pdbx_description
1 polymer ?
#
loop_
_entity_poly.entity_id
_entity_poly.type
_entity_poly.pdbx_seq_one_letter_code
_entity_poly.pdbx_strand_id
1 'polypeptide(L)'
;MSDISEFGVHTKAELLFPAHLIPSLRDLRGEEWRALVDRVAALPETHPDSLAFVLMMIELDGCLRCNSNNYKFLRGCYLCATQTVQSFKGTDQDLLKLYEKAQQELSTHLQHGARPGELSLAA
;
A
#
# COMPACT_ATOMS: atom_id res chain seq x y z
N MET A 1 -34.26 -18.50 -0.85
CA MET A 1 -32.86 -18.95 -0.64
C MET A 1 -32.18 -18.79 -1.97
N SER A 2 -31.64 -17.59 -2.22
CA SER A 2 -31.09 -17.20 -3.51
C SER A 2 -29.67 -16.70 -3.26
N ASP A 3 -28.72 -17.49 -3.77
CA ASP A 3 -27.38 -17.12 -4.22
C ASP A 3 -26.53 -16.21 -3.31
N ILE A 4 -26.10 -16.80 -2.18
CA ILE A 4 -24.94 -16.29 -1.40
C ILE A 4 -23.62 -16.82 -1.99
N SER A 5 -23.66 -17.62 -3.06
CA SER A 5 -22.47 -18.19 -3.73
C SER A 5 -21.84 -17.28 -4.81
N GLU A 6 -22.28 -16.02 -4.95
CA GLU A 6 -21.69 -15.05 -5.89
C GLU A 6 -20.89 -13.93 -5.18
N PHE A 7 -20.63 -14.09 -3.88
CA PHE A 7 -19.57 -13.37 -3.16
C PHE A 7 -18.59 -14.39 -2.59
N GLY A 8 -18.03 -15.22 -3.46
CA GLY A 8 -16.82 -15.94 -3.15
C GLY A 8 -15.77 -14.93 -2.72
N VAL A 9 -15.62 -14.75 -1.41
CA VAL A 9 -14.49 -14.06 -0.76
C VAL A 9 -13.26 -14.93 -1.01
N HIS A 10 -12.85 -15.03 -2.26
CA HIS A 10 -11.44 -14.92 -2.54
C HIS A 10 -11.11 -13.46 -2.24
N THR A 11 -10.79 -13.19 -0.97
CA THR A 11 -9.87 -12.11 -0.64
C THR A 11 -8.70 -12.31 -1.58
N LYS A 12 -8.62 -11.50 -2.65
CA LYS A 12 -7.47 -11.47 -3.55
C LYS A 12 -6.31 -10.99 -2.68
N ALA A 13 -5.66 -11.94 -2.03
CA ALA A 13 -4.49 -11.72 -1.22
C ALA A 13 -3.35 -11.51 -2.21
N GLU A 14 -3.21 -10.24 -2.60
CA GLU A 14 -2.06 -9.83 -3.39
C GLU A 14 -0.81 -9.90 -2.53
N LEU A 15 0.33 -10.16 -3.18
CA LEU A 15 1.58 -10.29 -2.44
C LEU A 15 1.97 -8.94 -1.80
N LEU A 16 1.63 -7.84 -2.46
CA LEU A 16 1.93 -6.48 -2.06
C LEU A 16 0.66 -5.62 -2.08
N PHE A 17 0.69 -4.48 -1.39
CA PHE A 17 -0.39 -3.51 -1.44
C PHE A 17 -0.59 -3.01 -2.88
N PRO A 18 -1.80 -3.11 -3.45
CA PRO A 18 -2.07 -2.67 -4.82
C PRO A 18 -2.61 -1.25 -4.92
N ALA A 19 -2.24 -0.55 -6.00
CA ALA A 19 -2.62 0.85 -6.25
C ALA A 19 -4.14 1.08 -6.32
N HIS A 20 -4.91 0.14 -6.88
CA HIS A 20 -6.37 0.27 -6.96
C HIS A 20 -7.08 0.29 -5.60
N LEU A 21 -6.40 -0.06 -4.50
CA LEU A 21 -6.95 0.06 -3.15
C LEU A 21 -6.73 1.44 -2.53
N ILE A 22 -5.92 2.33 -3.12
CA ILE A 22 -5.67 3.69 -2.59
C ILE A 22 -6.98 4.45 -2.29
N PRO A 23 -7.98 4.51 -3.20
CA PRO A 23 -9.22 5.25 -2.95
C PRO A 23 -9.99 4.75 -1.73
N SER A 24 -9.85 3.46 -1.39
CA SER A 24 -10.56 2.84 -0.27
C SER A 24 -10.05 3.31 1.10
N LEU A 25 -8.86 3.93 1.14
CA LEU A 25 -8.25 4.43 2.37
C LEU A 25 -8.68 5.87 2.72
N ARG A 26 -9.41 6.54 1.83
CA ARG A 26 -9.71 7.98 1.88
C ARG A 26 -10.30 8.44 3.21
N ASP A 27 -11.29 7.72 3.71
CA ASP A 27 -12.11 8.13 4.85
C ASP A 27 -11.65 7.51 6.18
N LEU A 28 -10.42 7.01 6.23
CA LEU A 28 -9.89 6.33 7.41
C LEU A 28 -9.30 7.28 8.47
N ARG A 29 -8.90 8.51 8.08
CA ARG A 29 -8.33 9.52 8.99
C ARG A 29 -8.81 10.94 8.65
N GLY A 30 -8.12 11.95 9.15
CA GLY A 30 -8.48 13.36 9.04
C GLY A 30 -8.29 13.96 7.64
N GLU A 31 -8.47 15.28 7.55
CA GLU A 31 -8.54 16.00 6.28
C GLU A 31 -7.23 15.95 5.48
N GLU A 32 -6.08 16.00 6.17
CA GLU A 32 -4.77 15.96 5.52
C GLU A 32 -4.52 14.61 4.85
N TRP A 33 -4.87 13.52 5.53
CA TRP A 33 -4.83 12.17 4.96
C TRP A 33 -5.76 12.04 3.76
N ARG A 34 -7.01 12.49 3.92
CA ARG A 34 -8.01 12.48 2.83
C ARG A 34 -7.51 13.23 1.60
N ALA A 35 -6.91 14.42 1.78
CA ALA A 35 -6.38 15.22 0.69
C ALA A 35 -5.21 14.52 -0.03
N LEU A 36 -4.33 13.84 0.72
CA LEU A 36 -3.26 13.02 0.14
C LEU A 36 -3.84 11.88 -0.70
N VAL A 37 -4.78 11.11 -0.15
CA VAL A 37 -5.40 9.98 -0.84
C VAL A 37 -6.14 10.43 -2.10
N ASP A 38 -6.95 11.50 -2.02
CA ASP A 38 -7.69 12.05 -3.17
C ASP A 38 -6.72 12.48 -4.29
N ARG A 39 -5.61 13.14 -3.95
CA ARG A 39 -4.59 13.56 -4.91
C ARG A 39 -3.94 12.36 -5.60
N VAL A 40 -3.53 11.35 -4.83
CA VAL A 40 -2.79 10.21 -5.37
C VAL A 40 -3.70 9.25 -6.15
N ALA A 41 -4.92 9.03 -5.70
CA ALA A 41 -5.92 8.20 -6.37
C ALA A 41 -6.29 8.69 -7.77
N ALA A 42 -6.16 9.99 -8.03
CA ALA A 42 -6.43 10.59 -9.33
C ALA A 42 -5.27 10.39 -10.35
N LEU A 43 -4.11 9.92 -9.90
CA LEU A 43 -2.93 9.74 -10.75
C LEU A 43 -2.92 8.35 -11.40
N PRO A 44 -2.28 8.20 -12.58
CA PRO A 44 -1.99 6.89 -13.14
C PRO A 44 -1.19 6.03 -12.17
N GLU A 45 -1.43 4.71 -12.15
CA GLU A 45 -0.72 3.79 -11.25
C GLU A 45 0.81 3.82 -11.45
N THR A 46 1.27 4.16 -12.67
CA THR A 46 2.68 4.30 -13.04
C THR A 46 3.30 5.64 -12.67
N HIS A 47 2.50 6.60 -12.17
CA HIS A 47 3.00 7.90 -11.76
C HIS A 47 3.88 7.76 -10.51
N PRO A 48 5.05 8.45 -10.43
CA PRO A 48 5.95 8.35 -9.29
C PRO A 48 5.27 8.57 -7.94
N ASP A 49 4.39 9.57 -7.82
CA ASP A 49 3.64 9.83 -6.58
C ASP A 49 2.67 8.71 -6.19
N SER A 50 2.09 7.99 -7.15
CA SER A 50 1.26 6.80 -6.89
C SER A 50 2.12 5.64 -6.44
N LEU A 51 3.23 5.39 -7.13
CA LEU A 51 4.22 4.38 -6.76
C LEU A 51 4.82 4.63 -5.38
N ALA A 52 5.08 5.89 -5.01
CA ALA A 52 5.57 6.25 -3.69
C ALA A 52 4.54 5.97 -2.58
N PHE A 53 3.25 6.19 -2.85
CA PHE A 53 2.19 5.83 -1.90
C PHE A 53 2.09 4.32 -1.74
N VAL A 54 2.17 3.57 -2.84
CA VAL A 54 2.22 2.10 -2.80
C VAL A 54 3.42 1.62 -2.00
N LEU A 55 4.62 2.18 -2.23
CA LEU A 55 5.83 1.86 -1.48
C LEU A 55 5.65 2.12 0.02
N MET A 56 5.13 3.29 0.38
CA MET A 56 4.82 3.64 1.77
C MET A 56 3.90 2.60 2.41
N MET A 57 2.82 2.18 1.73
CA MET A 57 1.89 1.18 2.25
C MET A 57 2.52 -0.21 2.36
N ILE A 58 3.37 -0.61 1.42
CA ILE A 58 4.12 -1.88 1.48
C ILE A 58 4.98 -1.94 2.75
N GLU A 59 5.68 -0.85 3.08
CA GLU A 59 6.48 -0.75 4.30
C GLU A 59 5.60 -0.75 5.55
N LEU A 60 4.54 0.05 5.55
CA LEU A 60 3.68 0.27 6.71
C LEU A 60 2.85 -0.98 7.08
N ASP A 61 2.29 -1.67 6.08
CA ASP A 61 1.54 -2.92 6.25
C ASP A 61 2.47 -4.11 6.57
N GLY A 62 3.75 -3.99 6.23
CA GLY A 62 4.73 -5.05 6.31
C GLY A 62 4.47 -6.16 5.29
N CYS A 63 4.06 -5.81 4.06
CA CYS A 63 3.69 -6.78 3.02
C CYS A 63 4.80 -7.78 2.71
N LEU A 64 6.07 -7.37 2.77
CA LEU A 64 7.22 -8.26 2.51
C LEU A 64 7.39 -9.38 3.55
N ARG A 65 6.72 -9.28 4.71
CA ARG A 65 6.68 -10.32 5.75
C ARG A 65 5.38 -11.13 5.70
N CYS A 66 4.51 -10.83 4.73
CA CYS A 66 3.25 -11.51 4.49
C CYS A 66 3.48 -12.70 3.55
N ASN A 67 3.07 -13.90 3.96
CA ASN A 67 3.19 -15.10 3.15
C ASN A 67 1.96 -16.00 3.35
N SER A 68 1.77 -16.99 2.47
CA SER A 68 0.60 -17.87 2.44
C SER A 68 0.30 -18.60 3.75
N ASN A 69 1.29 -18.76 4.62
CA ASN A 69 1.16 -19.44 5.91
C ASN A 69 0.82 -18.47 7.06
N ASN A 70 0.79 -17.16 6.80
CA ASN A 70 0.49 -16.13 7.78
C ASN A 70 -0.99 -15.76 7.74
N TYR A 71 -1.63 -15.65 8.92
CA TYR A 71 -3.02 -15.22 9.04
C TYR A 71 -3.29 -13.87 8.36
N LYS A 72 -2.30 -12.97 8.30
CA LYS A 72 -2.41 -11.68 7.61
C LYS A 72 -2.65 -11.83 6.11
N PHE A 73 -2.00 -12.80 5.47
CA PHE A 73 -2.16 -13.04 4.02
C PHE A 73 -3.57 -13.51 3.72
N LEU A 74 -4.06 -14.48 4.49
CA LEU A 74 -5.41 -15.02 4.34
C LEU A 74 -6.50 -13.96 4.57
N ARG A 75 -6.19 -12.93 5.37
CA ARG A 75 -7.09 -11.81 5.68
C ARG A 75 -7.27 -10.83 4.51
N GLY A 76 -6.35 -10.79 3.54
CA GLY A 76 -6.44 -9.93 2.35
C GLY A 76 -5.94 -8.49 2.53
N CYS A 77 -5.35 -7.95 1.48
CA CYS A 77 -4.63 -6.66 1.49
C CYS A 77 -5.49 -5.49 1.93
N TYR A 78 -6.75 -5.42 1.48
CA TYR A 78 -7.68 -4.36 1.88
C TYR A 78 -7.89 -4.29 3.40
N LEU A 79 -8.11 -5.45 4.04
CA LEU A 79 -8.32 -5.51 5.50
C LEU A 79 -7.04 -5.19 6.26
N CYS A 80 -5.87 -5.61 5.75
CA CYS A 80 -4.58 -5.22 6.32
C CYS A 80 -4.37 -3.71 6.24
N ALA A 81 -4.44 -3.12 5.05
CA ALA A 81 -4.23 -1.69 4.81
C ALA A 81 -5.17 -0.82 5.66
N THR A 82 -6.46 -1.17 5.68
CA THR A 82 -7.46 -0.45 6.46
C THR A 82 -7.11 -0.44 7.95
N GLN A 83 -6.79 -1.62 8.50
CA GLN A 83 -6.44 -1.71 9.92
C GLN A 83 -5.13 -0.97 10.21
N THR A 84 -4.12 -1.09 9.36
CA THR A 84 -2.83 -0.43 9.55
C THR A 84 -3.01 1.08 9.65
N VAL A 85 -3.75 1.70 8.72
CA VAL A 85 -4.00 3.14 8.71
C VAL A 85 -4.83 3.58 9.93
N GLN A 86 -5.92 2.86 10.24
CA GLN A 86 -6.78 3.19 11.39
C GLN A 86 -6.06 3.05 12.74
N SER A 87 -5.18 2.06 12.88
CA SER A 87 -4.45 1.78 14.12
C SER A 87 -3.10 2.51 14.22
N PHE A 88 -2.74 3.30 13.21
CA PHE A 88 -1.52 4.10 13.22
C PHE A 88 -1.55 5.11 14.39
N LYS A 89 -0.55 5.03 15.27
CA LYS A 89 -0.50 5.83 16.51
C LYS A 89 -0.07 7.28 16.31
N GLY A 90 0.56 7.59 15.17
CA GLY A 90 1.01 8.95 14.85
C GLY A 90 -0.09 9.81 14.25
N THR A 91 0.23 11.08 14.01
CA THR A 91 -0.67 12.06 13.38
C THR A 91 -0.77 11.84 11.87
N ASP A 92 -1.70 12.52 11.20
CA ASP A 92 -1.76 12.51 9.74
C ASP A 92 -0.49 13.12 9.13
N GLN A 93 0.04 14.19 9.73
CA GLN A 93 1.36 14.73 9.39
C GLN A 93 2.48 13.69 9.43
N ASP A 94 2.46 12.74 10.37
CA ASP A 94 3.47 11.69 10.42
C ASP A 94 3.31 10.69 9.27
N LEU A 95 2.09 10.41 8.82
CA LEU A 95 1.85 9.62 7.59
C LEU A 95 2.32 10.39 6.34
N LEU A 96 2.09 11.70 6.27
CA LEU A 96 2.58 12.54 5.18
C LEU A 96 4.13 12.54 5.12
N LYS A 97 4.82 12.57 6.27
CA LYS A 97 6.29 12.41 6.31
C LYS A 97 6.75 11.04 5.82
N LEU A 98 6.02 9.96 6.15
CA LEU A 98 6.32 8.62 5.62
C LEU A 98 6.14 8.57 4.10
N TYR A 99 5.10 9.25 3.60
CA TYR A 99 4.89 9.39 2.16
C TYR A 99 6.02 10.18 1.48
N GLU A 100 6.44 11.32 2.05
CA GLU A 100 7.57 12.11 1.54
C GLU A 100 8.88 11.31 1.55
N LYS A 101 9.12 10.53 2.60
CA LYS A 101 10.26 9.61 2.67
C LYS A 101 10.21 8.58 1.53
N ALA A 102 9.04 7.99 1.28
CA ALA A 102 8.87 7.05 0.17
C ALA A 102 9.07 7.69 -1.20
N GLN A 103 8.67 8.96 -1.39
CA GLN A 103 8.97 9.72 -2.61
C GLN A 103 10.47 9.90 -2.81
N GLN A 104 11.22 10.24 -1.76
CA GLN A 104 12.67 10.39 -1.80
C GLN A 104 13.36 9.07 -2.15
N GLU A 105 12.96 7.98 -1.50
CA GLU A 105 13.47 6.63 -1.76
C GLU A 105 13.22 6.21 -3.21
N LEU A 106 11.98 6.34 -3.68
CA LEU A 106 11.62 6.02 -5.06
C LEU A 106 12.44 6.87 -6.05
N SER A 107 12.58 8.17 -5.80
CA SER A 107 13.36 9.05 -6.67
C SER A 107 14.83 8.65 -6.75
N THR A 108 15.40 8.21 -5.63
CA THR A 108 16.78 7.72 -5.55
C THR A 108 16.93 6.45 -6.39
N HIS A 109 16.01 5.49 -6.25
CA HIS A 109 16.03 4.25 -7.05
C HIS A 109 15.86 4.51 -8.55
N LEU A 110 14.98 5.45 -8.93
CA LEU A 110 14.78 5.81 -10.34
C LEU A 110 16.01 6.52 -10.93
N GLN A 111 16.70 7.37 -10.16
CA GLN A 111 17.92 8.07 -10.60
C GLN A 111 19.12 7.13 -10.75
N HIS A 112 19.27 6.15 -9.86
CA HIS A 112 20.36 5.17 -9.96
C HIS A 112 20.18 4.18 -11.11
N GLY A 113 18.98 4.15 -11.72
CA GLY A 113 18.61 3.21 -12.78
C GLY A 113 18.48 1.80 -12.22
N ALA A 114 17.35 1.15 -12.49
CA ALA A 114 17.25 -0.29 -12.22
C ALA A 114 18.21 -1.00 -13.18
N ARG A 115 19.40 -1.42 -12.70
CA ARG A 115 20.18 -2.43 -13.42
C ARG A 115 19.45 -3.76 -13.26
N PRO A 116 18.91 -4.35 -14.34
CA PRO A 116 18.31 -5.67 -14.24
C PRO A 116 19.38 -6.65 -13.77
N GLY A 117 19.21 -7.26 -12.58
CA GLY A 117 20.09 -8.31 -12.05
C GLY A 117 21.05 -7.92 -10.92
N GLU A 118 21.05 -6.69 -10.41
CA GLU A 118 21.96 -6.30 -9.31
C GLU A 118 21.35 -6.48 -7.90
N LEU A 119 20.09 -6.93 -7.81
CA LEU A 119 19.51 -7.45 -6.56
C LEU A 119 20.10 -8.84 -6.29
N SER A 120 21.30 -8.87 -5.73
CA SER A 120 21.83 -10.06 -5.10
C SER A 120 20.93 -10.41 -3.91
N LEU A 121 19.96 -11.30 -4.12
CA LEU A 121 19.39 -12.06 -3.02
C LEU A 121 20.52 -12.97 -2.53
N ALA A 122 21.26 -12.48 -1.53
CA ALA A 122 22.09 -13.33 -0.71
C ALA A 122 21.16 -14.39 -0.10
N ALA A 123 21.32 -15.62 -0.59
CA ALA A 123 20.62 -16.82 -0.15
C ALA A 123 20.97 -17.19 1.30
#